data_AF-A0A4Y7JGU8-F1
#
_entry.id   AF-A0A4Y7JGU8-F1
#
_cell.length_a   1.000
_cell.length_b   1.000
_cell.length_c   1.000
_cell.angle_alpha   90.00
_cell.angle_beta   90.00
_cell.angle_gamma   90.00
#
_symmetry.space_group_name_H-M   'P 1'
#
loop_
_entity.id
_entity.type
_entity.pdbx_description
1 polymer ?
#
loop_
_entity_poly.entity_id
_entity_poly.type
_entity_poly.pdbx_seq_one_letter_code
_entity_poly.pdbx_strand_id
1 'polypeptide(L)'
;MSIAAVFSDFGGKINSVDFHRTEDLLVTASEEDSVRFYNIATATLLKTTHHKKHGADRICFTHHPSSVICSSTHNLDESLRYLSMFDNRCLRYFKGHKEKCVQTFLVLFD
;
A
#
# COMPACT_ATOMS: atom_id res chain seq x y z
N MET A 1 -24.50 -13.57 10.06
CA MET A 1 -23.41 -12.68 9.61
C MET A 1 -23.18 -13.01 8.15
N SER A 2 -23.52 -12.12 7.24
CA SER A 2 -23.29 -12.31 5.80
C SER A 2 -21.93 -11.73 5.42
N ILE A 3 -21.18 -12.45 4.60
CA ILE A 3 -19.91 -11.98 4.04
C ILE A 3 -20.23 -11.18 2.78
N ALA A 4 -19.74 -9.94 2.69
CA ALA A 4 -19.98 -9.07 1.53
C ALA A 4 -19.06 -9.42 0.35
N ALA A 5 -17.75 -9.58 0.62
CA ALA A 5 -16.75 -9.89 -0.39
C ALA A 5 -15.59 -10.68 0.21
N VAL A 6 -14.96 -11.54 -0.58
CA VAL A 6 -13.74 -12.28 -0.22
C VAL A 6 -12.72 -12.11 -1.34
N PHE A 7 -11.53 -11.64 -1.01
CA PHE A 7 -10.41 -11.52 -1.93
C PHE A 7 -9.34 -12.54 -1.54
N SER A 8 -9.28 -13.70 -2.20
CA SER A 8 -8.37 -14.80 -1.86
C SER A 8 -7.08 -14.83 -2.67
N ASP A 9 -6.95 -13.96 -3.67
CA ASP A 9 -5.89 -14.08 -4.68
C ASP A 9 -4.51 -13.64 -4.21
N PHE A 10 -4.34 -13.30 -2.92
CA PHE A 10 -3.09 -12.75 -2.38
C PHE A 10 -2.01 -13.81 -2.22
N GLY A 11 -0.79 -13.43 -2.60
CA GLY A 11 0.40 -14.24 -2.39
C GLY A 11 0.99 -13.98 -1.01
N GLY A 12 1.13 -15.03 -0.21
CA GLY A 12 1.72 -14.96 1.14
C GLY A 12 0.86 -14.21 2.16
N LYS A 13 1.49 -13.76 3.25
CA LYS A 13 0.82 -13.04 4.34
C LYS A 13 0.55 -11.58 3.96
N ILE A 14 -0.64 -11.08 4.28
CA ILE A 14 -0.93 -9.64 4.22
C ILE A 14 -0.33 -8.97 5.45
N ASN A 15 0.55 -8.00 5.23
CA ASN A 15 1.25 -7.28 6.29
C ASN A 15 0.53 -6.00 6.72
N SER A 16 -0.16 -5.37 5.78
CA SER A 16 -0.86 -4.10 5.99
C SER A 16 -2.03 -3.94 5.03
N VAL A 17 -3.06 -3.24 5.50
CA VAL A 17 -4.26 -2.90 4.75
C VAL A 17 -4.68 -1.48 5.12
N ASP A 18 -5.21 -0.73 4.16
CA ASP A 18 -5.76 0.60 4.42
C ASP A 18 -6.96 0.90 3.52
N PHE A 19 -7.95 1.59 4.08
CA PHE A 19 -9.14 2.04 3.35
C PHE A 19 -8.97 3.50 2.96
N HIS A 20 -9.36 3.84 1.74
CA HIS A 20 -9.43 5.24 1.35
C HIS A 20 -10.55 5.93 2.16
N ARG A 21 -10.35 7.20 2.51
CA ARG A 21 -11.26 7.90 3.46
C ARG A 21 -12.60 8.29 2.86
N THR A 22 -12.65 8.52 1.55
CA THR A 22 -13.84 9.02 0.83
C THR A 22 -14.31 8.05 -0.25
N GLU A 23 -13.41 7.63 -1.13
CA GLU A 23 -13.67 6.62 -2.17
C GLU A 23 -13.77 5.18 -1.65
N ASP A 24 -14.52 4.34 -2.36
CA ASP A 24 -14.65 2.90 -2.11
C ASP A 24 -13.43 2.10 -2.59
N LEU A 25 -12.27 2.44 -2.03
CA LEU A 25 -10.98 1.84 -2.38
C LEU A 25 -10.31 1.20 -1.16
N LEU A 26 -9.68 0.07 -1.41
CA LEU A 26 -8.88 -0.66 -0.44
C LEU A 26 -7.51 -0.95 -1.04
N VAL A 27 -6.46 -0.73 -0.25
CA VAL A 27 -5.10 -1.11 -0.61
C VAL A 27 -4.56 -2.14 0.39
N THR A 28 -3.84 -3.14 -0.13
CA THR A 28 -3.10 -4.10 0.71
C THR A 28 -1.65 -4.18 0.29
N ALA A 29 -0.79 -4.52 1.26
CA ALA A 29 0.60 -4.89 1.03
C ALA A 29 0.85 -6.28 1.61
N SER A 30 1.58 -7.12 0.86
CA SER A 30 1.88 -8.51 1.22
C SER A 30 3.38 -8.77 1.29
N GLU A 31 3.74 -9.84 2.00
CA GLU A 31 5.11 -10.32 2.17
C GLU A 31 5.80 -10.70 0.85
N GLU A 32 5.03 -10.95 -0.22
CA GLU A 32 5.57 -11.17 -1.58
C GLU A 32 5.88 -9.86 -2.33
N ASP A 33 6.12 -8.77 -1.61
CA ASP A 33 6.42 -7.44 -2.15
C ASP A 33 5.34 -6.91 -3.10
N SER A 34 4.10 -7.39 -2.91
CA SER A 34 2.95 -7.02 -3.74
C SER A 34 2.10 -5.97 -3.07
N VAL A 35 1.72 -4.94 -3.83
CA VAL A 35 0.73 -3.94 -3.45
C VAL A 35 -0.49 -4.15 -4.34
N ARG A 36 -1.67 -4.24 -3.75
CA ARG A 36 -2.91 -4.52 -4.47
C ARG A 36 -3.97 -3.49 -4.16
N PHE A 37 -4.70 -3.12 -5.20
CA PHE A 37 -5.77 -2.13 -5.17
C PHE A 37 -7.09 -2.81 -5.50
N TYR A 38 -8.10 -2.54 -4.69
CA TYR A 38 -9.43 -3.11 -4.82
C TYR A 38 -10.47 -2.00 -4.85
N ASN A 39 -11.53 -2.22 -5.63
CA ASN A 39 -12.78 -1.51 -5.46
C ASN A 39 -13.68 -2.36 -4.55
N ILE A 40 -14.03 -1.82 -3.39
CA ILE A 40 -14.82 -2.56 -2.39
C ILE A 40 -16.32 -2.53 -2.69
N ALA A 41 -16.81 -1.53 -3.41
CA ALA A 41 -18.22 -1.46 -3.81
C ALA A 41 -18.56 -2.54 -4.84
N THR A 42 -17.65 -2.79 -5.79
CA THR A 42 -17.83 -3.83 -6.82
C THR A 42 -17.17 -5.16 -6.48
N ALA A 43 -16.46 -5.23 -5.34
CA ALA A 43 -15.68 -6.41 -4.93
C ALA A 43 -14.67 -6.88 -6.00
N THR A 44 -13.97 -5.96 -6.65
CA THR A 44 -13.02 -6.28 -7.75
C THR A 44 -11.60 -5.87 -7.43
N LEU A 45 -10.64 -6.69 -7.86
CA LEU A 45 -9.22 -6.32 -7.90
C LEU A 45 -8.98 -5.40 -9.10
N LEU A 46 -8.58 -4.17 -8.84
CA LEU A 46 -8.29 -3.17 -9.87
C LEU A 46 -6.88 -3.33 -10.44
N LYS A 47 -5.88 -3.51 -9.55
CA LYS A 47 -4.48 -3.51 -9.94
C LYS A 47 -3.61 -4.23 -8.92
N THR A 48 -2.57 -4.90 -9.41
CA THR A 48 -1.48 -5.47 -8.61
C THR A 48 -0.15 -4.92 -9.10
N THR A 49 0.68 -4.42 -8.20
CA THR A 49 2.03 -3.93 -8.49
C THR A 49 3.06 -4.65 -7.61
N HIS A 50 4.20 -5.00 -8.18
CA HIS A 50 5.26 -5.70 -7.46
C HIS A 50 6.47 -4.79 -7.29
N HIS A 51 6.98 -4.70 -6.06
CA HIS A 51 8.09 -3.82 -5.70
C HIS A 51 9.34 -4.60 -5.27
N LYS A 52 9.65 -5.73 -5.91
CA LYS A 52 10.74 -6.68 -5.55
C LYS A 52 12.09 -6.03 -5.17
N LYS A 53 12.46 -4.91 -5.78
CA LYS A 53 13.73 -4.21 -5.50
C LYS A 53 13.78 -3.62 -4.07
N HIS A 54 12.68 -3.09 -3.58
CA HIS A 54 12.60 -2.38 -2.28
C HIS A 54 11.71 -3.09 -1.28
N GLY A 55 10.82 -3.94 -1.78
CA GLY A 55 9.73 -4.60 -1.09
C GLY A 55 8.64 -3.65 -0.58
N ALA A 56 7.58 -4.22 0.00
CA ALA A 56 6.44 -3.46 0.49
C ALA A 56 5.89 -4.08 1.79
N ASP A 57 5.79 -3.29 2.86
CA ASP A 57 5.31 -3.79 4.16
C ASP A 57 4.12 -2.99 4.69
N ARG A 58 4.37 -1.79 5.23
CA ARG A 58 3.32 -0.87 5.69
C ARG A 58 2.84 -0.06 4.51
N ILE A 59 1.52 0.08 4.37
CA ILE A 59 0.91 0.86 3.31
C ILE A 59 -0.23 1.70 3.85
N CYS A 60 -0.35 2.93 3.35
CA CYS A 60 -1.48 3.80 3.63
C CYS A 60 -1.79 4.72 2.43
N PHE A 61 -3.05 5.09 2.30
CA PHE A 61 -3.49 6.12 1.37
C PHE A 61 -3.02 7.51 1.78
N THR A 62 -2.84 8.36 0.79
CA THR A 62 -2.63 9.79 0.99
C THR A 62 -3.95 10.56 0.82
N HIS A 63 -3.88 11.86 0.55
CA HIS A 63 -5.05 12.67 0.18
C HIS A 63 -5.58 12.34 -1.23
N HIS A 64 -4.75 11.74 -2.08
CA HIS A 64 -5.13 11.43 -3.46
C HIS A 64 -5.47 9.93 -3.62
N PRO A 65 -6.59 9.57 -4.27
CA PRO A 65 -7.07 8.19 -4.34
C PRO A 65 -6.17 7.26 -5.14
N SER A 66 -5.35 7.81 -6.03
CA SER A 66 -4.36 7.04 -6.79
C SER A 66 -2.96 7.11 -6.21
N SER A 67 -2.79 7.51 -4.95
CA SER A 67 -1.46 7.73 -4.37
C SER A 67 -1.37 7.20 -2.95
N VAL A 68 -0.30 6.44 -2.70
CA VAL A 68 -0.09 5.72 -1.44
C VAL A 68 1.32 5.93 -0.95
N ILE A 69 1.52 5.85 0.37
CA ILE A 69 2.84 5.72 0.96
C ILE A 69 3.03 4.26 1.37
N CYS A 70 4.21 3.71 1.07
CA CYS A 70 4.58 2.40 1.55
C CYS A 70 5.99 2.39 2.16
N SER A 71 6.22 1.48 3.10
CA SER A 71 7.55 1.23 3.64
C SER A 71 8.27 0.13 2.88
N SER A 72 9.56 0.34 2.66
CA SER A 72 10.47 -0.65 2.08
C SER A 72 10.90 -1.69 3.12
N THR A 73 11.11 -2.93 2.71
CA THR A 73 11.60 -4.03 3.56
C THR A 73 13.08 -4.31 3.36
N HIS A 74 13.57 -4.21 2.12
CA HIS A 74 14.92 -4.65 1.75
C HIS A 74 15.95 -3.51 1.76
N ASN A 75 15.54 -2.28 1.44
CA ASN A 75 16.42 -1.13 1.34
C ASN A 75 16.03 -0.02 2.34
N LEU A 76 16.69 0.01 3.49
CA LEU A 76 16.39 0.96 4.57
C LEU A 76 16.86 2.39 4.26
N ASP A 77 17.81 2.60 3.35
CA ASP A 77 18.20 3.95 2.92
C ASP A 77 17.03 4.68 2.25
N GLU A 78 16.07 3.93 1.71
CA GLU A 78 14.84 4.39 1.06
C GLU A 78 13.62 3.84 1.81
N SER A 79 13.65 4.04 3.11
CA SER A 79 12.70 3.47 4.09
C SER A 79 11.23 3.67 3.76
N LEU A 80 10.84 4.84 3.24
CA LEU A 80 9.46 5.14 2.85
C LEU A 80 9.41 5.64 1.41
N ARG A 81 8.36 5.26 0.70
CA ARG A 81 8.17 5.56 -0.72
C ARG A 81 6.78 6.09 -0.94
N TYR A 82 6.68 7.22 -1.63
CA TYR A 82 5.42 7.76 -2.11
C TYR A 82 5.19 7.26 -3.54
N LEU A 83 4.13 6.51 -3.76
CA LEU A 83 3.84 5.83 -5.02
C LEU A 83 2.60 6.45 -5.69
N SER A 84 2.71 6.68 -7.00
CA SER A 84 1.56 6.87 -7.89
C SER A 84 1.10 5.49 -8.37
N MET A 85 -0.12 5.12 -8.00
CA MET A 85 -0.77 3.88 -8.45
C MET A 85 -1.33 4.02 -9.86
N PHE A 86 -1.59 5.26 -10.31
CA PHE A 86 -1.96 5.54 -11.69
C PHE A 86 -0.80 5.20 -12.63
N ASP A 87 0.35 5.85 -12.44
CA ASP A 87 1.55 5.68 -13.28
C ASP A 87 2.39 4.45 -12.92
N ASN A 88 2.09 3.81 -11.78
CA ASN A 88 2.90 2.73 -11.19
C ASN A 88 4.38 3.14 -11.00
N ARG A 89 4.59 4.33 -10.45
CA ARG A 89 5.92 4.92 -10.26
C ARG A 89 6.10 5.44 -8.84
N CYS A 90 7.34 5.40 -8.38
CA CYS A 90 7.73 6.09 -7.14
C CYS A 90 7.88 7.59 -7.45
N LEU A 91 7.03 8.40 -6.83
CA LEU A 91 7.06 9.86 -6.90
C LEU A 91 8.15 10.44 -6.01
N ARG A 92 8.38 9.82 -4.84
CA ARG A 92 9.35 10.31 -3.85
C ARG A 92 9.87 9.19 -2.97
N TYR A 93 11.15 9.29 -2.62
CA TYR A 93 11.79 8.45 -1.60
C TYR A 93 12.07 9.31 -0.37
N PHE A 94 11.70 8.81 0.80
CA PHE A 94 12.05 9.43 2.08
C PHE A 94 13.13 8.57 2.75
N LYS A 95 14.21 9.26 3.10
CA LYS A 95 15.39 8.69 3.76
C LYS A 95 15.44 9.18 5.20
N GLY A 96 16.04 8.39 6.07
CA GLY A 96 16.34 8.80 7.45
C GLY A 96 15.93 7.78 8.51
N HIS A 97 14.96 6.91 8.23
CA HIS A 97 14.68 5.79 9.11
C HIS A 97 15.79 4.74 8.94
N LYS A 98 16.47 4.41 10.03
CA LYS A 98 17.56 3.43 10.06
C LYS A 98 17.11 2.02 10.42
N GLU A 99 15.84 1.87 10.78
CA GLU A 99 15.22 0.62 11.19
C GLU A 99 13.93 0.37 10.42
N LYS A 100 13.42 -0.86 10.53
CA LYS A 100 12.18 -1.26 9.89
C LYS A 100 11.01 -0.41 10.40
N CYS A 101 10.25 0.17 9.48
CA CYS A 101 9.05 0.93 9.83
C CYS A 101 7.96 -0.01 10.38
N VAL A 102 7.62 0.16 11.66
CA VAL A 102 6.57 -0.63 12.33
C VAL A 102 5.16 -0.14 11.98
N GLN A 103 5.00 1.15 11.75
CA GLN A 103 3.72 1.76 11.42
C GLN A 103 3.93 3.04 10.59
N THR A 104 3.06 3.23 9.61
CA THR A 104 2.95 4.49 8.85
C THR A 104 1.61 5.10 9.16
N PHE A 105 1.60 6.28 9.78
CA PHE A 105 0.39 7.07 10.00
C PHE A 105 0.61 8.43 9.34
N LEU A 106 -0.30 8.80 8.44
CA LEU A 106 -0.23 10.10 7.77
C LEU A 106 -1.21 11.06 8.45
N VAL A 107 -0.67 12.00 9.21
CA VAL A 107 -1.44 13.17 9.66
C VAL A 107 -1.52 14.10 8.45
N LEU A 108 -2.66 14.11 7.77
CA LEU A 108 -2.97 15.18 6.84
C LEU A 108 -3.26 16.40 7.72
N PHE A 109 -2.35 17.38 7.71
CA PHE A 109 -2.68 18.73 8.14
C PHE A 109 -3.41 19.35 6.95
N ASP A 110 -4.73 19.46 7.06
CA ASP A 110 -5.53 20.31 6.18
C ASP A 110 -5.18 21.80 6.41
#